data_AF-A0A543J2U5-F1
#
_entry.id   AF-A0A543J2U5-F1
#
_cell.length_a   1.000
_cell.length_b   1.000
_cell.length_c   1.000
_cell.angle_alpha   90.00
_cell.angle_beta   90.00
_cell.angle_gamma   90.00
#
_symmetry.space_group_name_H-M   'P 1'
#
loop_
_entity.id
_entity.type
_entity.pdbx_description
1 polymer ?
#
loop_
_entity_poly.entity_id
_entity_poly.type
_entity_poly.pdbx_seq_one_letter_code
_entity_poly.pdbx_strand_id
1 'polypeptide(L)'
;MRKRRFTVLACTALVLFAVTGGRSAADGDPRVLPKQQVSRQQYDTLLAQCRYAGKGGKARQRCEARVAERYRVGRANPGLDCRRYAGVTVCGELELTRAERRCVTDSVARGISRRRAEVECFVYR
;
A
#
# COMPACT_ATOMS: atom_id res chain seq x y z
N MET A 1 34.56 -16.17 65.06
CA MET A 1 34.67 -17.46 64.32
C MET A 1 34.00 -17.31 62.95
N ARG A 2 34.65 -17.79 61.88
CA ARG A 2 34.29 -17.74 60.42
C ARG A 2 34.52 -16.39 59.71
N LYS A 3 35.14 -16.30 58.53
CA LYS A 3 36.23 -17.04 57.83
C LYS A 3 36.57 -16.10 56.64
N ARG A 4 37.83 -15.66 56.54
CA ARG A 4 38.36 -14.81 55.45
C ARG A 4 38.28 -15.53 54.09
N ARG A 5 38.03 -14.82 52.98
CA ARG A 5 38.65 -15.08 51.67
C ARG A 5 38.84 -13.78 50.87
N PHE A 6 40.11 -13.49 50.60
CA PHE A 6 40.63 -12.50 49.65
C PHE A 6 40.69 -13.10 48.24
N THR A 7 41.00 -12.23 47.26
CA THR A 7 41.60 -12.50 45.92
C THR A 7 40.60 -12.99 44.83
N VAL A 8 40.63 -12.59 43.54
CA VAL A 8 41.69 -12.16 42.61
C VAL A 8 41.06 -11.33 41.44
N LEU A 9 41.85 -10.37 40.96
CA LEU A 9 41.98 -9.79 39.60
C LEU A 9 41.37 -10.50 38.37
N ALA A 10 41.14 -9.66 37.34
CA ALA A 10 41.39 -9.87 35.90
C ALA A 10 40.18 -10.13 34.98
N CYS A 11 39.90 -9.19 34.07
CA CYS A 11 40.29 -9.27 32.65
C CYS A 11 39.41 -8.36 31.78
N THR A 12 40.07 -7.34 31.23
CA THR A 12 39.73 -6.55 30.06
C THR A 12 39.27 -7.38 28.86
N ALA A 13 38.18 -6.96 28.20
CA ALA A 13 38.00 -7.10 26.76
C ALA A 13 36.97 -6.04 26.29
N LEU A 14 37.47 -4.86 25.91
CA LEU A 14 36.67 -3.81 25.28
C LEU A 14 36.76 -4.02 23.77
N VAL A 15 35.76 -4.70 23.19
CA VAL A 15 35.71 -4.98 21.76
C VAL A 15 35.14 -3.77 21.04
N LEU A 16 36.01 -3.10 20.28
CA LEU A 16 35.66 -2.10 19.26
C LEU A 16 34.98 -2.80 18.08
N PHE A 17 33.68 -2.58 17.90
CA PHE A 17 33.01 -2.81 16.61
C PHE A 17 32.78 -1.48 15.91
N ALA A 18 33.69 -1.15 14.98
CA ALA A 18 33.45 -0.17 13.94
C ALA A 18 32.41 -0.74 12.97
N VAL A 19 31.18 -0.22 13.02
CA VAL A 19 30.19 -0.45 11.95
C VAL A 19 30.13 0.81 11.10
N THR A 20 30.97 0.84 10.06
CA THR A 20 30.76 1.69 8.90
C THR A 20 29.57 1.14 8.11
N GLY A 21 28.36 1.38 8.64
CA GLY A 21 27.11 1.09 7.95
C GLY A 21 26.75 2.27 7.06
N GLY A 22 27.07 2.17 5.76
CA GLY A 22 26.60 3.10 4.75
C GLY A 22 25.07 3.24 4.83
N ARG A 23 24.59 4.43 5.17
CA ARG A 23 23.16 4.73 5.11
C ARG A 23 22.86 5.22 3.70
N SER A 24 22.13 4.37 3.00
CA SER A 24 21.61 4.56 1.66
C SER A 24 20.86 5.89 1.52
N ALA A 25 20.94 6.45 0.30
CA ALA A 25 20.16 7.56 -0.19
C ALA A 25 18.71 7.56 0.32
N ALA A 26 18.40 8.52 1.18
CA ALA A 26 17.03 8.86 1.55
C ALA A 26 16.93 10.35 1.91
N ASP A 27 17.51 11.23 1.08
CA ASP A 27 17.17 12.65 1.09
C ASP A 27 15.86 12.84 0.29
N GLY A 28 14.76 12.33 0.83
CA GLY A 28 13.41 12.65 0.36
C GLY A 28 12.81 13.72 1.26
N ASP A 29 12.14 14.74 0.70
CA ASP A 29 11.35 15.69 1.48
C ASP A 29 10.36 14.92 2.38
N PRO A 30 10.44 15.06 3.71
CA PRO A 30 9.56 14.33 4.63
C PRO A 30 8.07 14.67 4.45
N ARG A 31 7.73 15.71 3.67
CA ARG A 31 6.35 16.04 3.29
C ARG A 31 5.82 15.21 2.12
N VAL A 32 6.68 14.55 1.35
CA VAL A 32 6.27 13.72 0.21
C VAL A 32 6.28 12.26 0.63
N LEU A 33 5.09 11.71 0.85
CA LEU A 33 4.94 10.28 1.16
C LEU A 33 5.56 9.44 0.02
N PRO A 34 6.41 8.45 0.34
CA PRO A 34 7.06 7.66 -0.70
C PRO A 34 6.03 6.83 -1.48
N LYS A 35 6.16 6.81 -2.81
CA LYS A 35 5.30 5.99 -3.68
C LYS A 35 5.37 4.51 -3.29
N GLN A 36 4.22 3.89 -3.18
CA GLN A 36 4.09 2.47 -2.88
C GLN A 36 4.62 1.65 -4.07
N GLN A 37 5.59 0.78 -3.80
CA GLN A 37 6.07 -0.16 -4.80
C GLN A 37 5.01 -1.23 -5.04
N VAL A 38 4.83 -1.61 -6.30
CA VAL A 38 3.95 -2.70 -6.76
C VAL A 38 4.62 -3.45 -7.90
N SER A 39 4.24 -4.70 -8.14
CA SER A 39 4.72 -5.44 -9.32
C SER A 39 4.20 -4.80 -10.60
N ARG A 40 4.82 -5.14 -11.74
CA ARG A 40 4.35 -4.66 -13.05
C ARG A 40 2.88 -5.02 -13.29
N GLN A 41 2.51 -6.28 -13.05
CA GLN A 41 1.14 -6.77 -13.19
C GLN A 41 0.14 -6.03 -12.28
N GLN A 42 0.53 -5.71 -11.04
CA GLN A 42 -0.31 -4.92 -10.13
C GLN A 42 -0.50 -3.50 -10.64
N TYR A 43 0.56 -2.86 -11.13
CA TYR A 43 0.48 -1.53 -11.74
C TYR A 43 -0.41 -1.52 -12.99
N ASP A 44 -0.28 -2.54 -13.84
CA ASP A 44 -1.12 -2.69 -15.02
C ASP A 44 -2.60 -2.88 -14.65
N THR A 45 -2.90 -3.60 -13.55
CA THR A 45 -4.27 -3.73 -13.02
C THR A 45 -4.81 -2.40 -12.51
N LEU A 46 -4.00 -1.64 -11.76
CA LEU A 46 -4.34 -0.30 -11.28
C LEU A 46 -4.64 0.67 -12.44
N LEU A 47 -3.92 0.58 -13.56
CA LEU A 47 -4.22 1.37 -14.74
C LEU A 47 -5.46 0.85 -15.49
N ALA A 48 -5.59 -0.47 -15.65
CA ALA A 48 -6.69 -1.09 -16.38
C ALA A 48 -8.05 -0.75 -15.75
N GLN A 49 -8.14 -0.65 -14.42
CA GLN A 49 -9.38 -0.30 -13.73
C GLN A 49 -9.84 1.14 -14.00
N CYS A 50 -8.96 2.04 -14.45
CA CYS A 50 -9.31 3.42 -14.76
C CYS A 50 -10.29 3.55 -15.94
N ARG A 51 -10.49 2.49 -16.72
CA ARG A 51 -11.57 2.42 -17.73
C ARG A 51 -12.98 2.51 -17.13
N TYR A 52 -13.13 2.19 -15.84
CA TYR A 52 -14.37 2.24 -15.10
C TYR A 52 -14.53 3.53 -14.28
N ALA A 53 -13.51 4.38 -14.24
CA ALA A 53 -13.53 5.59 -13.42
C ALA A 53 -14.48 6.65 -14.01
N GLY A 54 -15.73 6.69 -13.50
CA GLY A 54 -16.74 7.66 -13.88
C GLY A 54 -17.08 7.70 -15.37
N LYS A 55 -17.77 8.75 -15.81
CA LYS A 55 -18.15 8.94 -17.22
C LYS A 55 -17.25 9.96 -17.91
N GLY A 56 -16.50 9.51 -18.93
CA GLY A 56 -15.74 10.36 -19.86
C GLY A 56 -14.22 10.42 -19.64
N GLY A 57 -13.48 10.86 -20.66
CA GLY A 57 -12.01 10.81 -20.71
C GLY A 57 -11.29 11.55 -19.59
N LYS A 58 -11.85 12.67 -19.09
CA LYS A 58 -11.26 13.43 -17.97
C LYS A 58 -11.22 12.63 -16.67
N ALA A 59 -12.21 11.77 -16.41
CA ALA A 59 -12.25 10.96 -15.20
C ALA A 59 -11.19 9.85 -15.24
N ARG A 60 -11.03 9.22 -16.41
CA ARG A 60 -9.95 8.27 -16.66
C ARG A 60 -8.57 8.89 -16.48
N GLN A 61 -8.31 10.07 -17.04
CA GLN A 61 -7.03 10.77 -16.89
C GLN A 61 -6.70 11.07 -15.43
N ARG A 62 -7.69 11.49 -14.64
CA ARG A 62 -7.49 11.70 -13.18
C ARG A 62 -7.16 10.40 -12.45
N CYS A 63 -7.82 9.30 -12.80
CA CYS A 63 -7.50 8.00 -12.23
C CYS A 63 -6.06 7.58 -12.57
N GLU A 64 -5.64 7.70 -13.84
CA GLU A 64 -4.29 7.35 -14.28
C GLU A 64 -3.21 8.21 -13.59
N ALA A 65 -3.47 9.53 -13.46
CA ALA A 65 -2.59 10.44 -12.73
C ALA A 65 -2.43 10.01 -11.26
N ARG A 66 -3.53 9.66 -10.58
CA ARG A 66 -3.53 9.19 -9.19
C ARG A 66 -2.77 7.87 -9.02
N VAL A 67 -2.88 6.97 -9.98
CA VAL A 67 -2.08 5.73 -10.00
C VAL A 67 -0.60 6.07 -10.09
N ALA A 68 -0.21 6.98 -10.99
CA ALA A 68 1.18 7.42 -11.15
C ALA A 68 1.72 8.21 -9.93
N GLU A 69 0.86 8.94 -9.22
CA GLU A 69 1.21 9.67 -8.01
C GLU A 69 1.47 8.73 -6.83
N ARG A 70 0.62 7.71 -6.64
CA ARG A 70 0.66 6.84 -5.45
C ARG A 70 1.54 5.61 -5.61
N TYR A 71 1.67 5.10 -6.82
CA TYR A 71 2.32 3.82 -7.08
C TYR A 71 3.52 3.96 -8.02
N ARG A 72 4.47 3.04 -7.88
CA ARG A 72 5.57 2.86 -8.83
C ARG A 72 5.84 1.38 -9.04
N VAL A 73 6.27 1.02 -10.24
CA VAL A 73 6.72 -0.35 -10.53
C VAL A 73 8.00 -0.63 -9.75
N GLY A 74 8.04 -1.77 -9.07
CA GLY A 74 9.16 -2.22 -8.26
C GLY A 74 8.88 -3.61 -7.72
N ARG A 75 9.11 -3.82 -6.41
CA ARG A 75 8.79 -5.09 -5.76
C ARG A 75 7.29 -5.31 -5.66
N ALA A 76 6.87 -6.57 -5.81
CA ALA A 76 5.49 -6.98 -5.60
C ALA A 76 5.01 -6.59 -4.19
N ASN A 77 3.78 -6.11 -4.11
CA ASN A 77 3.19 -5.69 -2.85
C ASN A 77 2.10 -6.66 -2.41
N PRO A 78 2.39 -7.57 -1.46
CA PRO A 78 1.38 -8.51 -0.98
C PRO A 78 0.27 -7.82 -0.17
N GLY A 79 0.49 -6.59 0.31
CA GLY A 79 -0.50 -5.80 1.04
C GLY A 79 -1.36 -4.90 0.15
N LEU A 80 -1.20 -4.93 -1.18
CA LEU A 80 -2.08 -4.20 -2.08
C LEU A 80 -3.47 -4.85 -2.07
N ASP A 81 -4.50 -4.09 -1.68
CA ASP A 81 -5.88 -4.57 -1.66
C ASP A 81 -6.40 -4.82 -3.07
N CYS A 82 -6.24 -6.04 -3.58
CA CYS A 82 -6.77 -6.46 -4.86
C CYS A 82 -8.00 -7.34 -4.66
N ARG A 83 -9.11 -6.94 -5.28
CA ARG A 83 -10.43 -7.55 -5.16
C ARG A 83 -10.90 -8.03 -6.53
N ARG A 84 -11.39 -9.26 -6.59
CA ARG A 84 -11.97 -9.87 -7.81
C ARG A 84 -13.45 -10.20 -7.57
N TYR A 85 -14.32 -9.66 -8.40
CA TYR A 85 -15.73 -10.04 -8.44
C TYR A 85 -16.21 -10.10 -9.89
N ALA A 86 -17.04 -11.10 -10.21
CA ALA A 86 -17.63 -11.27 -11.54
C ALA A 86 -16.64 -11.13 -12.72
N GLY A 87 -15.43 -11.69 -12.57
CA GLY A 87 -14.38 -11.64 -13.58
C GLY A 87 -13.55 -10.34 -13.62
N VAL A 88 -13.99 -9.28 -12.93
CA VAL A 88 -13.26 -7.99 -12.86
C VAL A 88 -12.34 -7.96 -11.65
N THR A 89 -11.08 -7.58 -11.85
CA THR A 89 -10.12 -7.29 -10.79
C THR A 89 -9.94 -5.79 -10.66
N VAL A 90 -9.99 -5.27 -9.43
CA VAL A 90 -9.61 -3.91 -9.10
C VAL A 90 -8.66 -3.93 -7.91
N CYS A 91 -7.70 -3.00 -7.88
CA CYS A 91 -6.70 -2.92 -6.83
C CYS A 91 -6.68 -1.52 -6.17
N GLY A 92 -6.27 -1.51 -4.91
CA GLY A 92 -6.13 -0.31 -4.11
C GLY A 92 -7.47 0.36 -3.79
N GLU A 93 -7.38 1.63 -3.46
CA GLU A 93 -8.52 2.49 -3.16
C GLU A 93 -9.23 2.92 -4.44
N LEU A 94 -10.56 2.77 -4.47
CA LEU A 94 -11.40 3.17 -5.59
C LEU A 94 -11.91 4.59 -5.38
N GLU A 95 -11.68 5.45 -6.37
CA GLU A 95 -12.33 6.76 -6.41
C GLU A 95 -13.77 6.65 -6.88
N LEU A 96 -14.66 6.44 -5.93
CA LEU A 96 -16.08 6.35 -6.25
C LEU A 96 -16.69 7.73 -6.51
N THR A 97 -17.48 7.88 -7.57
CA THR A 97 -18.33 9.06 -7.79
C THR A 97 -19.46 9.14 -6.75
N ARG A 98 -20.18 10.27 -6.70
CA ARG A 98 -21.34 10.40 -5.80
C ARG A 98 -22.42 9.35 -6.09
N ALA A 99 -22.63 9.01 -7.36
CA ALA A 99 -23.61 8.00 -7.77
C ALA A 99 -23.15 6.59 -7.37
N GLU A 100 -21.88 6.26 -7.55
CA GLU A 100 -21.30 4.99 -7.12
C GLU A 100 -21.34 4.83 -5.59
N ARG A 101 -21.01 5.87 -4.82
CA ARG A 101 -21.13 5.83 -3.35
C ARG A 101 -22.56 5.57 -2.86
N ARG A 102 -23.55 6.15 -3.54
CA ARG A 102 -24.97 5.86 -3.27
C ARG A 102 -25.29 4.40 -3.60
N CYS A 103 -24.88 3.91 -4.77
CA CYS A 103 -25.01 2.50 -5.14
C CYS A 103 -24.40 1.55 -4.09
N VAL A 104 -23.22 1.88 -3.56
CA VAL A 104 -22.57 1.08 -2.50
C VAL A 104 -23.43 1.06 -1.25
N THR A 105 -23.91 2.22 -0.81
CA THR A 105 -24.77 2.35 0.38
C THR A 105 -26.05 1.53 0.24
N ASP A 106 -26.74 1.65 -0.89
CA ASP A 106 -27.98 0.93 -1.16
C ASP A 106 -27.76 -0.58 -1.26
N SER A 107 -26.64 -1.00 -1.87
CA SER A 107 -26.29 -2.42 -2.01
C SER A 107 -25.95 -3.06 -0.67
N VAL A 108 -25.25 -2.33 0.20
CA VAL A 108 -24.97 -2.78 1.57
C VAL A 108 -26.26 -2.89 2.39
N ALA A 109 -27.17 -1.93 2.26
CA ALA A 109 -28.47 -1.99 2.92
C ALA A 109 -29.31 -3.20 2.48
N ARG A 110 -29.10 -3.71 1.27
CA ARG A 110 -29.71 -4.94 0.74
C ARG A 110 -28.95 -6.23 1.10
N GLY A 111 -27.93 -6.16 1.93
CA GLY A 111 -27.19 -7.32 2.43
C GLY A 111 -25.94 -7.72 1.64
N ILE A 112 -25.49 -6.91 0.68
CA ILE A 112 -24.22 -7.14 -0.03
C ILE A 112 -23.05 -6.66 0.85
N SER A 113 -21.94 -7.40 0.87
CA SER A 113 -20.73 -6.93 1.56
C SER A 113 -20.21 -5.63 0.94
N ARG A 114 -19.73 -4.70 1.78
CA ARG A 114 -19.23 -3.42 1.28
C ARG A 114 -18.12 -3.57 0.24
N ARG A 115 -17.19 -4.52 0.44
CA ARG A 115 -16.11 -4.79 -0.52
C ARG A 115 -16.62 -5.23 -1.88
N ARG A 116 -17.65 -6.06 -1.93
CA ARG A 116 -18.29 -6.49 -3.18
C ARG A 116 -19.04 -5.32 -3.83
N ALA A 117 -19.82 -4.60 -3.04
CA ALA A 117 -20.59 -3.45 -3.51
C ALA A 117 -19.70 -2.36 -4.12
N GLU A 118 -18.53 -2.08 -3.53
CA GLU A 118 -17.58 -1.11 -4.08
C GLU A 118 -17.08 -1.50 -5.48
N VAL A 119 -16.78 -2.79 -5.71
CA VAL A 119 -16.33 -3.26 -7.04
C VAL A 119 -17.48 -3.24 -8.04
N GLU A 120 -18.63 -3.81 -7.69
CA GLU A 120 -19.78 -3.90 -8.59
C GLU A 120 -20.29 -2.49 -8.97
N CYS A 121 -20.43 -1.59 -7.99
CA CYS A 121 -20.87 -0.23 -8.27
C CYS A 121 -19.84 0.58 -9.06
N PHE A 122 -18.54 0.40 -8.82
CA PHE A 122 -17.50 1.07 -9.61
C PHE A 122 -17.52 0.64 -11.08
N VAL A 123 -17.85 -0.62 -11.36
CA VAL A 123 -17.81 -1.18 -12.73
C VAL A 123 -19.11 -0.92 -13.50
N TYR A 124 -20.26 -0.98 -12.83
CA TYR A 124 -21.57 -1.09 -13.51
C TYR A 124 -22.50 0.13 -13.35
N ARG A 125 -22.08 1.21 -12.68
CA ARG A 125 -22.97 2.36 -12.37
C ARG A 125 -22.92 3.50 -13.39
#